data_AF-A0A1I0C1Y0-F1
#
_entry.id   AF-A0A1I0C1Y0-F1
#
_cell.length_a   1.000
_cell.length_b   1.000
_cell.length_c   1.000
_cell.angle_alpha   90.00
_cell.angle_beta   90.00
_cell.angle_gamma   90.00
#
_symmetry.space_group_name_H-M   'P 1'
#
loop_
_entity.id
_entity.type
_entity.pdbx_description
1 polymer ?
#
loop_
_entity_poly.entity_id
_entity_poly.type
_entity_poly.pdbx_seq_one_letter_code
_entity_poly.pdbx_strand_id
1 'polypeptide(L)'
;MQTVNPQNVTELSAIMRILGNLYYRHPSSQELSGLYDLIKTGKLYDSWPIEQAELFKRLEKHPLTEIAKAYDDLFNERLSLRLTPELSEKYQTLTIEQIKEIVATIDMPVTETTDYAHYGFHWLILAWIETTLYHKQSEEVEDERVEELQELMNCVFSELIEPFSLGILGKIEAYTDHDFYKVVAMITREVIVEINIILTELEQENS
;
A
#
# COMPACT_ATOMS: atom_id res chain seq x y z
N MET A 1 1.24 27.20 -10.58
CA MET A 1 1.51 26.76 -9.20
C MET A 1 0.19 26.63 -8.46
N GLN A 2 -0.53 25.54 -8.69
CA GLN A 2 -1.43 25.05 -7.66
C GLN A 2 -0.51 24.32 -6.68
N THR A 3 -0.50 24.77 -5.44
CA THR A 3 0.23 24.10 -4.38
C THR A 3 -0.45 22.76 -4.16
N VAL A 4 0.27 21.65 -4.33
CA VAL A 4 -0.15 20.33 -3.87
C VAL A 4 -0.71 20.50 -2.46
N ASN A 5 -1.99 20.16 -2.26
CA ASN A 5 -2.63 20.34 -0.97
C ASN A 5 -1.90 19.45 0.04
N PRO A 6 -1.24 20.01 1.07
CA PRO A 6 -0.48 19.23 2.05
C PRO A 6 -1.33 18.17 2.75
N GLN A 7 -2.65 18.36 2.76
CA GLN A 7 -3.61 17.43 3.32
C GLN A 7 -3.73 16.15 2.48
N ASN A 8 -3.73 16.24 1.14
CA ASN A 8 -3.82 15.10 0.23
C ASN A 8 -2.62 14.15 0.37
N VAL A 9 -1.44 14.72 0.67
CA VAL A 9 -0.16 14.03 0.87
C VAL A 9 -0.24 13.17 2.14
N THR A 10 -0.59 13.78 3.29
CA THR A 10 -0.76 13.02 4.56
C THR A 10 -1.86 11.94 4.53
N GLU A 11 -2.88 12.13 3.69
CA GLU A 11 -3.96 11.16 3.49
C GLU A 11 -3.49 9.95 2.65
N LEU A 12 -2.52 10.15 1.76
CA LEU A 12 -2.00 9.12 0.86
C LEU A 12 -1.13 8.09 1.58
N SER A 13 -0.14 8.51 2.39
CA SER A 13 0.63 7.56 3.20
C SER A 13 -0.23 6.84 4.23
N ALA A 14 -1.28 7.47 4.75
CA ALA A 14 -2.22 6.81 5.65
C ALA A 14 -2.92 5.63 4.95
N ILE A 15 -3.48 5.85 3.75
CA ILE A 15 -4.08 4.78 2.94
C ILE A 15 -3.07 3.67 2.65
N MET A 16 -1.89 4.03 2.15
CA MET A 16 -0.85 3.05 1.79
C MET A 16 -0.40 2.23 3.01
N ARG A 17 -0.28 2.85 4.19
CA ARG A 17 0.00 2.15 5.45
C ARG A 17 -1.12 1.20 5.81
N ILE A 18 -2.38 1.61 5.68
CA ILE A 18 -3.53 0.75 5.98
C ILE A 18 -3.53 -0.48 5.08
N LEU A 19 -3.43 -0.29 3.76
CA LEU A 19 -3.39 -1.40 2.80
C LEU A 19 -2.17 -2.29 3.03
N GLY A 20 -0.99 -1.71 3.19
CA GLY A 20 0.23 -2.45 3.48
C GLY A 20 0.08 -3.32 4.73
N ASN A 21 -0.52 -2.79 5.80
CA ASN A 21 -0.78 -3.54 7.02
C ASN A 21 -1.79 -4.68 6.85
N LEU A 22 -2.90 -4.44 6.14
CA LEU A 22 -3.94 -5.45 5.91
C LEU A 22 -3.44 -6.66 5.12
N TYR A 23 -2.39 -6.48 4.31
CA TYR A 23 -1.72 -7.55 3.59
C TYR A 23 -0.51 -8.13 4.34
N TYR A 24 0.27 -7.30 5.05
CA TYR A 24 1.56 -7.70 5.62
C TYR A 24 1.47 -8.40 6.98
N ARG A 25 0.51 -8.01 7.81
CA ARG A 25 0.41 -8.48 9.20
C ARG A 25 -0.83 -9.34 9.38
N HIS A 26 -0.68 -10.40 10.17
CA HIS A 26 -1.81 -11.25 10.55
C HIS A 26 -2.85 -10.42 11.34
N PRO A 27 -4.16 -10.61 11.12
CA PRO A 27 -5.21 -9.79 11.75
C PRO A 27 -5.19 -9.77 13.28
N SER A 28 -4.71 -10.84 13.91
CA SER A 28 -4.59 -10.96 15.37
C SER A 28 -3.33 -10.30 15.95
N SER A 29 -2.50 -9.65 15.14
CA SER A 29 -1.31 -8.94 15.62
C SER A 29 -1.72 -7.74 16.47
N GLN A 30 -1.03 -7.50 17.59
CA GLN A 30 -1.38 -6.45 18.53
C GLN A 30 -1.33 -5.05 17.89
N GLU A 31 -0.43 -4.87 16.93
CA GLU A 31 -0.23 -3.63 16.17
C GLU A 31 -1.46 -3.24 15.34
N LEU A 32 -2.30 -4.22 14.97
CA LEU A 32 -3.48 -3.98 14.14
C LEU A 32 -4.77 -3.83 14.95
N SER A 33 -4.75 -3.97 16.28
CA SER A 33 -5.98 -3.97 17.07
C SER A 33 -6.79 -2.68 16.85
N GLY A 34 -6.12 -1.52 16.86
CA GLY A 34 -6.76 -0.23 16.62
C GLY A 34 -7.33 -0.10 15.21
N LEU A 35 -6.65 -0.64 14.19
CA LEU A 35 -7.14 -0.61 12.80
C LEU A 35 -8.44 -1.43 12.67
N TYR A 36 -8.47 -2.64 13.22
CA TYR A 36 -9.68 -3.47 13.16
C TYR A 36 -10.83 -2.91 13.99
N ASP A 37 -10.55 -2.21 15.09
CA ASP A 37 -11.58 -1.46 15.83
C ASP A 37 -12.15 -0.31 14.97
N LEU A 38 -11.31 0.43 14.24
CA LEU A 38 -11.78 1.48 13.32
C LEU A 38 -12.62 0.90 12.18
N ILE A 39 -12.20 -0.22 11.58
CA ILE A 39 -12.97 -0.91 10.53
C ILE A 39 -14.32 -1.36 11.07
N LYS A 40 -14.36 -2.03 12.22
CA LYS A 40 -15.61 -2.55 12.81
C LYS A 40 -16.59 -1.44 13.19
N THR A 41 -16.07 -0.28 13.59
CA THR A 41 -16.90 0.86 14.02
C THR A 41 -17.29 1.80 12.88
N GLY A 42 -16.84 1.52 11.64
CA GLY A 42 -17.05 2.38 10.47
C GLY A 42 -16.21 3.67 10.47
N LYS A 43 -15.49 3.95 11.56
CA LYS A 43 -14.71 5.17 11.76
C LYS A 43 -13.51 5.29 10.83
N LEU A 44 -13.07 4.19 10.21
CA LEU A 44 -12.00 4.24 9.23
C LEU A 44 -12.41 5.07 8.00
N TYR A 45 -13.67 4.98 7.59
CA TYR A 45 -14.18 5.70 6.41
C TYR A 45 -14.33 7.20 6.67
N ASP A 46 -14.59 7.62 7.92
CA ASP A 46 -14.72 9.04 8.29
C ASP A 46 -13.46 9.86 7.97
N SER A 47 -12.30 9.22 7.89
CA SER A 47 -11.01 9.82 7.55
C SER A 47 -10.42 9.28 6.24
N TRP A 48 -11.23 8.64 5.41
CA TRP A 48 -10.78 8.05 4.14
C TRP A 48 -11.03 9.03 3.00
N PRO A 49 -10.01 9.38 2.20
CA PRO A 49 -10.11 10.49 1.24
C PRO A 49 -10.77 10.09 -0.09
N ILE A 50 -11.02 8.80 -0.33
CA ILE A 50 -11.60 8.28 -1.59
C ILE A 50 -13.07 7.90 -1.38
N GLU A 51 -13.95 8.26 -2.31
CA GLU A 51 -15.37 7.92 -2.21
C GLU A 51 -15.62 6.42 -2.44
N GLN A 52 -15.73 5.67 -1.33
CA GLN A 52 -15.86 4.20 -1.35
C GLN A 52 -16.83 3.68 -0.27
N ALA A 53 -17.83 4.47 0.13
CA ALA A 53 -18.69 4.20 1.29
C ALA A 53 -19.27 2.78 1.29
N GLU A 54 -19.72 2.29 0.14
CA GLU A 54 -20.36 0.97 0.02
C GLU A 54 -19.38 -0.19 0.24
N LEU A 55 -18.10 -0.02 -0.07
CA LEU A 55 -17.06 -1.01 0.22
C LEU A 55 -16.75 -1.05 1.72
N PHE A 56 -16.63 0.11 2.36
CA PHE A 56 -16.39 0.19 3.82
C PHE A 56 -17.54 -0.41 4.63
N LYS A 57 -18.80 -0.15 4.25
CA LYS A 57 -19.97 -0.81 4.85
C LYS A 57 -19.94 -2.34 4.75
N ARG A 58 -19.24 -2.91 3.76
CA ARG A 58 -19.06 -4.37 3.66
C ARG A 58 -17.96 -4.84 4.62
N LEU A 59 -16.85 -4.11 4.75
CA LEU A 59 -15.78 -4.44 5.69
C LEU A 59 -16.25 -4.51 7.15
N GLU A 60 -17.12 -3.58 7.57
CA GLU A 60 -17.65 -3.45 8.94
C GLU A 60 -18.35 -4.72 9.45
N LYS A 61 -18.85 -5.58 8.55
CA LYS A 61 -19.73 -6.71 8.87
C LYS A 61 -19.00 -7.93 9.42
N HIS A 62 -17.67 -7.94 9.37
CA HIS A 62 -16.88 -9.15 9.62
C HIS A 62 -16.24 -9.14 11.02
N PRO A 63 -16.49 -10.16 11.86
CA PRO A 63 -15.80 -10.30 13.14
C PRO A 63 -14.33 -10.67 12.93
N LEU A 64 -13.46 -10.18 13.82
CA LEU A 64 -12.01 -10.37 13.73
C LEU A 64 -11.58 -11.84 13.62
N THR A 65 -12.29 -12.75 14.30
CA THR A 65 -12.02 -14.19 14.24
C THR A 65 -12.24 -14.79 12.85
N GLU A 66 -13.25 -14.31 12.11
CA GLU A 66 -13.50 -14.74 10.72
C GLU A 66 -12.45 -14.15 9.78
N ILE A 67 -12.06 -12.89 9.99
CA ILE A 67 -11.01 -12.24 9.22
C ILE A 67 -9.66 -12.96 9.40
N ALA A 68 -9.29 -13.28 10.64
CA ALA A 68 -8.06 -14.03 10.94
C ALA A 68 -8.04 -15.40 10.24
N LYS A 69 -9.14 -16.16 10.36
CA LYS A 69 -9.27 -17.43 9.64
C LYS A 69 -9.16 -17.25 8.12
N ALA A 70 -9.81 -16.24 7.57
CA ALA A 70 -9.74 -15.95 6.13
C ALA A 70 -8.33 -15.55 5.68
N TYR A 71 -7.55 -14.86 6.53
CA TYR A 71 -6.15 -14.54 6.26
C TYR A 71 -5.31 -15.81 6.20
N ASP A 72 -5.44 -16.71 7.18
CA ASP A 72 -4.71 -17.99 7.20
C ASP A 72 -5.06 -18.85 5.97
N ASP A 73 -6.36 -19.08 5.76
CA ASP A 73 -6.85 -19.91 4.64
C ASP A 73 -6.40 -19.33 3.28
N LEU A 74 -6.29 -18.01 3.14
CA LEU A 74 -5.91 -17.36 1.89
C LEU A 74 -4.39 -17.23 1.72
N PHE A 75 -3.72 -16.52 2.61
CA PHE A 75 -2.34 -16.07 2.42
C PHE A 75 -1.29 -17.04 2.95
N ASN A 76 -1.65 -17.91 3.90
CA ASN A 76 -0.73 -18.95 4.38
C ASN A 76 -0.87 -20.26 3.60
N GLU A 77 -2.05 -20.55 3.05
CA GLU A 77 -2.30 -21.84 2.38
C GLU A 77 -2.43 -21.76 0.85
N ARG A 78 -3.16 -20.76 0.32
CA ARG A 78 -3.60 -20.78 -1.09
C ARG A 78 -2.83 -19.83 -2.01
N LEU A 79 -2.41 -18.68 -1.49
CA LEU A 79 -1.87 -17.59 -2.29
C LEU A 79 -0.66 -16.95 -1.62
N SER A 80 0.51 -17.12 -2.23
CA SER A 80 1.71 -16.37 -1.84
C SER A 80 1.58 -14.91 -2.27
N LEU A 81 1.80 -13.99 -1.33
CA LEU A 81 1.94 -12.55 -1.57
C LEU A 81 3.40 -12.13 -1.83
N ARG A 82 4.30 -13.08 -2.08
CA ARG A 82 5.72 -12.79 -2.33
C ARG A 82 6.01 -12.62 -3.81
N LEU A 83 6.73 -11.56 -4.14
CA LEU A 83 7.36 -11.38 -5.43
C LEU A 83 8.52 -12.38 -5.56
N THR A 84 8.42 -13.31 -6.51
CA THR A 84 9.51 -14.23 -6.84
C THR A 84 10.31 -13.69 -8.03
N PRO A 85 11.56 -14.15 -8.27
CA PRO A 85 12.33 -13.75 -9.44
C PRO A 85 11.58 -13.99 -10.75
N GLU A 86 10.85 -15.10 -10.86
CA GLU A 86 10.06 -15.43 -12.07
C GLU A 86 8.88 -14.46 -12.26
N LEU A 87 8.27 -14.00 -11.18
CA LEU A 87 7.22 -12.99 -11.24
C LEU A 87 7.79 -11.61 -11.58
N SER A 88 8.97 -11.27 -11.05
CA SER A 88 9.67 -10.03 -11.38
C SER A 88 10.05 -9.99 -12.86
N GLU A 89 10.62 -11.07 -13.40
CA GLU A 89 10.90 -11.19 -14.83
C GLU A 89 9.61 -11.12 -15.67
N LYS A 90 8.58 -11.88 -15.28
CA LYS A 90 7.31 -11.93 -16.02
C LYS A 90 6.62 -10.57 -16.09
N TYR A 91 6.60 -9.84 -14.98
CA TYR A 91 5.91 -8.55 -14.87
C TYR A 91 6.84 -7.36 -15.15
N GLN A 92 8.12 -7.62 -15.47
CA GLN A 92 9.15 -6.61 -15.66
C GLN A 92 9.21 -5.61 -14.48
N THR A 93 9.18 -6.15 -13.26
CA THR A 93 9.24 -5.36 -12.02
C THR A 93 10.65 -5.31 -11.46
N LEU A 94 10.85 -4.43 -10.47
CA LEU A 94 12.03 -4.43 -9.62
C LEU A 94 12.38 -5.83 -9.07
N THR A 95 13.67 -6.10 -8.98
CA THR A 95 14.22 -7.29 -8.31
C THR A 95 14.27 -7.09 -6.79
N ILE A 96 14.44 -8.17 -6.02
CA ILE A 96 14.56 -8.08 -4.56
C ILE A 96 15.79 -7.29 -4.13
N GLU A 97 16.88 -7.39 -4.89
CA GLU A 97 18.11 -6.63 -4.69
C GLU A 97 17.86 -5.13 -4.86
N GLN A 98 17.19 -4.71 -5.94
CA GLN A 98 16.82 -3.31 -6.16
C GLN A 98 15.87 -2.79 -5.07
N ILE A 99 14.91 -3.59 -4.62
CA ILE A 99 14.01 -3.21 -3.52
C ILE A 99 14.80 -2.96 -2.22
N LYS A 100 15.83 -3.79 -1.94
CA LYS A 100 16.71 -3.57 -0.77
C LYS A 100 17.53 -2.29 -0.91
N GLU A 101 18.04 -2.00 -2.11
CA GLU A 101 18.76 -0.76 -2.40
C GLU A 101 17.86 0.46 -2.17
N ILE A 102 16.63 0.46 -2.70
CA ILE A 102 15.65 1.52 -2.45
C ILE A 102 15.39 1.70 -0.96
N VAL A 103 15.12 0.61 -0.23
CA VAL A 103 14.87 0.66 1.22
C VAL A 103 16.04 1.26 2.00
N ALA A 104 17.28 0.92 1.60
CA ALA A 104 18.48 1.51 2.19
C ALA A 104 18.60 3.00 1.83
N THR A 105 18.35 3.36 0.57
CA THR A 105 18.39 4.75 0.09
C THR A 105 17.40 5.62 0.87
N ILE A 106 16.19 5.16 1.15
CA ILE A 106 15.14 5.94 1.83
C ILE A 106 15.22 5.92 3.36
N ASP A 107 16.29 5.35 3.92
CA ASP A 107 16.53 5.20 5.35
C ASP A 107 15.33 4.58 6.11
N MET A 108 14.59 3.67 5.45
CA MET A 108 13.42 3.06 6.08
C MET A 108 13.87 2.07 7.16
N PRO A 109 13.35 2.18 8.40
CA PRO A 109 13.72 1.27 9.47
C PRO A 109 13.21 -0.14 9.16
N VAL A 110 14.11 -1.10 9.25
CA VAL A 110 13.86 -2.52 8.99
C VAL A 110 14.40 -3.39 10.13
N THR A 111 13.95 -4.64 10.15
CA THR A 111 14.40 -5.66 11.10
C THR A 111 15.11 -6.78 10.35
N GLU A 112 15.84 -7.64 11.05
CA GLU A 112 16.44 -8.84 10.44
C GLU A 112 15.38 -9.79 9.85
N THR A 113 14.13 -9.69 10.32
CA THR A 113 12.98 -10.48 9.85
C THR A 113 12.19 -9.80 8.73
N THR A 114 12.65 -8.64 8.22
CA THR A 114 11.93 -7.91 7.17
C THR A 114 11.89 -8.72 5.87
N ASP A 115 10.69 -8.78 5.30
CA ASP A 115 10.41 -9.53 4.08
C ASP A 115 10.25 -8.57 2.88
N TYR A 116 11.37 -8.29 2.21
CA TYR A 116 11.44 -7.40 1.05
C TYR A 116 10.65 -7.89 -0.17
N ALA A 117 10.29 -9.17 -0.22
CA ALA A 117 9.48 -9.72 -1.30
C ALA A 117 7.98 -9.54 -1.09
N HIS A 118 7.54 -9.16 0.11
CA HIS A 118 6.12 -9.18 0.45
C HIS A 118 5.36 -8.02 -0.18
N TYR A 119 4.25 -8.31 -0.86
CA TYR A 119 3.37 -7.31 -1.47
C TYR A 119 2.95 -6.20 -0.48
N GLY A 120 2.45 -6.59 0.70
CA GLY A 120 2.13 -5.64 1.77
C GLY A 120 3.32 -4.78 2.24
N PHE A 121 4.55 -5.29 2.18
CA PHE A 121 5.74 -4.50 2.52
C PHE A 121 6.06 -3.46 1.43
N HIS A 122 5.81 -3.76 0.16
CA HIS A 122 5.96 -2.79 -0.94
C HIS A 122 5.07 -1.56 -0.75
N TRP A 123 3.84 -1.74 -0.25
CA TRP A 123 2.98 -0.62 0.13
C TRP A 123 3.54 0.21 1.30
N LEU A 124 4.21 -0.44 2.27
CA LEU A 124 4.85 0.26 3.38
C LEU A 124 6.08 1.05 2.93
N ILE A 125 6.81 0.58 1.91
CA ILE A 125 7.89 1.34 1.26
C ILE A 125 7.31 2.60 0.64
N LEU A 126 6.26 2.46 -0.18
CA LEU A 126 5.63 3.60 -0.87
C LEU A 126 5.12 4.64 0.14
N ALA A 127 4.47 4.19 1.21
CA ALA A 127 4.00 5.08 2.27
C ALA A 127 5.14 5.77 3.03
N TRP A 128 6.30 5.12 3.18
CA TRP A 128 7.46 5.70 3.84
C TRP A 128 8.09 6.82 3.00
N ILE A 129 8.23 6.59 1.69
CA ILE A 129 8.72 7.60 0.74
C ILE A 129 7.83 8.83 0.79
N GLU A 130 6.51 8.62 0.68
CA GLU A 130 5.50 9.67 0.73
C GLU A 130 5.58 10.50 2.03
N THR A 131 5.63 9.84 3.19
CA THR A 131 5.79 10.54 4.48
C THR A 131 7.09 11.34 4.55
N THR A 132 8.18 10.81 3.99
CA THR A 132 9.49 11.47 3.99
C THR A 132 9.49 12.71 3.08
N LEU A 133 8.86 12.59 1.90
CA LEU A 133 8.64 13.71 0.99
C LEU A 133 7.87 14.84 1.65
N TYR A 134 6.76 14.52 2.33
CA TYR A 134 5.97 15.51 3.05
C TYR A 134 6.80 16.31 4.05
N HIS A 135 7.55 15.61 4.90
CA HIS A 135 8.38 16.27 5.91
C HIS A 135 9.44 17.17 5.26
N LYS A 136 10.08 16.71 4.19
CA LYS A 136 11.09 17.50 3.46
C LYS A 136 10.50 18.74 2.77
N GLN A 137 9.36 18.60 2.10
CA GLN A 137 8.68 19.74 1.46
C GLN A 137 8.18 20.76 2.49
N SER A 138 7.76 20.31 3.67
CA SER A 138 7.31 21.20 4.75
C SER A 138 8.44 22.06 5.34
N GLU A 139 9.70 21.69 5.12
CA GLU A 139 10.87 22.47 5.52
C GLU A 139 11.19 23.61 4.52
N GLU A 140 10.45 23.74 3.41
CA GLU A 140 10.63 24.73 2.34
C GLU A 140 12.04 24.74 1.72
N VAL A 141 12.70 23.58 1.70
CA VAL A 141 14.04 23.41 1.12
C VAL A 141 13.92 22.78 -0.25
N GLU A 142 14.37 23.49 -1.30
CA GLU A 142 14.74 22.85 -2.57
C GLU A 142 15.95 21.96 -2.31
N ASP A 143 15.70 20.65 -2.28
CA ASP A 143 16.66 19.60 -1.92
C ASP A 143 16.68 18.59 -3.07
N GLU A 144 17.85 18.28 -3.63
CA GLU A 144 18.03 17.20 -4.63
C GLU A 144 17.39 15.90 -4.13
N ARG A 145 17.31 15.74 -2.81
CA ARG A 145 16.65 14.62 -2.16
C ARG A 145 15.14 14.57 -2.40
N VAL A 146 14.45 15.70 -2.54
CA VAL A 146 13.01 15.73 -2.83
C VAL A 146 12.75 15.18 -4.23
N GLU A 147 13.52 15.61 -5.22
CA GLU A 147 13.42 15.09 -6.59
C GLU A 147 13.72 13.58 -6.64
N GLU A 148 14.81 13.14 -6.00
CA GLU A 148 15.16 11.72 -5.91
C GLU A 148 14.04 10.88 -5.26
N LEU A 149 13.45 11.37 -4.17
CA LEU A 149 12.35 10.68 -3.50
C LEU A 149 11.07 10.64 -4.35
N GLN A 150 10.79 11.67 -5.16
CA GLN A 150 9.69 11.68 -6.12
C GLN A 150 9.90 10.65 -7.22
N GLU A 151 11.11 10.59 -7.79
CA GLU A 151 11.49 9.59 -8.79
C GLU A 151 11.37 8.16 -8.22
N LEU A 152 11.84 7.94 -6.99
CA LEU A 152 11.71 6.67 -6.30
C LEU A 152 10.24 6.31 -6.03
N MET A 153 9.40 7.26 -5.67
CA MET A 153 7.97 7.04 -5.48
C MET A 153 7.31 6.57 -6.79
N ASN A 154 7.59 7.26 -7.90
CA ASN A 154 7.10 6.88 -9.23
C ASN A 154 7.60 5.51 -9.66
N CYS A 155 8.88 5.22 -9.44
CA CYS A 155 9.48 3.91 -9.73
C CYS A 155 8.82 2.79 -8.91
N VAL A 156 8.71 2.94 -7.58
CA VAL A 156 8.06 1.93 -6.71
C VAL A 156 6.60 1.74 -7.09
N PHE A 157 5.87 2.80 -7.44
CA PHE A 157 4.48 2.66 -7.84
C PHE A 157 4.34 1.92 -9.18
N SER A 158 5.01 2.41 -10.23
CA SER A 158 4.86 1.94 -11.61
C SER A 158 5.57 0.62 -11.91
N GLU A 159 6.70 0.34 -11.24
CA GLU A 159 7.49 -0.87 -11.48
C GLU A 159 7.26 -1.95 -10.42
N LEU A 160 6.50 -1.69 -9.36
CA LEU A 160 6.29 -2.69 -8.31
C LEU A 160 4.82 -2.82 -7.89
N ILE A 161 4.19 -1.73 -7.44
CA ILE A 161 2.80 -1.79 -6.96
C ILE A 161 1.83 -2.11 -8.09
N GLU A 162 1.78 -1.30 -9.14
CA GLU A 162 0.77 -1.44 -10.20
C GLU A 162 0.88 -2.79 -10.93
N PRO A 163 2.06 -3.23 -11.44
CA PRO A 163 2.15 -4.47 -12.20
C PRO A 163 1.85 -5.71 -11.35
N PHE A 164 2.34 -5.72 -10.10
CA PHE A 164 2.12 -6.88 -9.23
C PHE A 164 0.66 -6.96 -8.74
N SER A 165 0.02 -5.81 -8.53
CA SER A 165 -1.40 -5.70 -8.18
C SER A 165 -2.32 -6.30 -9.24
N LEU A 166 -2.03 -6.07 -10.53
CA LEU A 166 -2.80 -6.65 -11.64
C LEU A 166 -2.87 -8.19 -11.55
N GLY A 167 -1.77 -8.83 -11.14
CA GLY A 167 -1.67 -10.28 -10.99
C GLY A 167 -2.29 -10.81 -9.71
N ILE A 168 -2.09 -10.14 -8.56
CA ILE A 168 -2.45 -10.68 -7.25
C ILE A 168 -3.91 -10.40 -6.85
N LEU A 169 -4.44 -9.21 -7.17
CA LEU A 169 -5.79 -8.81 -6.73
C LEU A 169 -6.87 -9.71 -7.32
N GLY A 170 -6.73 -10.08 -8.61
CA GLY A 170 -7.65 -11.03 -9.25
C GLY A 170 -7.60 -12.44 -8.62
N LYS A 171 -6.42 -12.87 -8.14
CA LYS A 171 -6.28 -14.14 -7.44
C LYS A 171 -6.88 -14.10 -6.04
N ILE A 172 -6.73 -12.98 -5.33
CA ILE A 172 -7.37 -12.77 -4.02
C ILE A 172 -8.89 -12.94 -4.17
N GLU A 173 -9.48 -12.23 -5.13
CA GLU A 173 -10.92 -12.28 -5.41
C GLU A 173 -11.38 -13.70 -5.80
N ALA A 174 -10.56 -14.44 -6.56
CA ALA A 174 -10.88 -15.79 -7.03
C ALA A 174 -10.70 -16.89 -5.97
N TYR A 175 -9.73 -16.75 -5.06
CA TYR A 175 -9.33 -17.84 -4.14
C TYR A 175 -9.87 -17.69 -2.73
N THR A 176 -10.33 -16.49 -2.35
CA THR A 176 -10.92 -16.29 -1.02
C THR A 176 -12.38 -16.72 -0.99
N ASP A 177 -12.74 -17.47 0.05
CA ASP A 177 -14.12 -17.86 0.33
C ASP A 177 -14.84 -16.84 1.25
N HIS A 178 -14.13 -15.78 1.66
CA HIS A 178 -14.62 -14.78 2.61
C HIS A 178 -14.64 -13.37 2.00
N ASP A 179 -15.73 -12.61 2.21
CA ASP A 179 -15.94 -11.33 1.52
C ASP A 179 -14.91 -10.25 1.90
N PHE A 180 -14.41 -10.26 3.15
CA PHE A 180 -13.48 -9.23 3.63
C PHE A 180 -12.29 -8.98 2.69
N TYR A 181 -11.51 -10.01 2.33
CA TYR A 181 -10.34 -9.81 1.46
C TYR A 181 -10.70 -9.57 -0.01
N LYS A 182 -11.92 -9.96 -0.45
CA LYS A 182 -12.45 -9.51 -1.76
C LYS A 182 -12.65 -8.00 -1.75
N VAL A 183 -13.28 -7.48 -0.69
CA VAL A 183 -13.52 -6.05 -0.53
C VAL A 183 -12.21 -5.28 -0.41
N VAL A 184 -11.24 -5.76 0.38
CA VAL A 184 -9.91 -5.14 0.46
C VAL A 184 -9.24 -5.09 -0.92
N ALA A 185 -9.35 -6.15 -1.73
CA ALA A 185 -8.83 -6.14 -3.10
C ALA A 185 -9.53 -5.10 -3.99
N MET A 186 -10.86 -4.98 -3.89
CA MET A 186 -11.62 -3.95 -4.62
C MET A 186 -11.20 -2.53 -4.22
N ILE A 187 -11.09 -2.26 -2.92
CA ILE A 187 -10.60 -0.97 -2.39
C ILE A 187 -9.21 -0.67 -2.94
N THR A 188 -8.33 -1.67 -2.91
CA THR A 188 -6.94 -1.52 -3.40
C THR A 188 -6.89 -1.12 -4.87
N ARG A 189 -7.78 -1.65 -5.72
CA ARG A 189 -7.83 -1.26 -7.15
C ARG A 189 -8.17 0.21 -7.33
N GLU A 190 -9.20 0.67 -6.64
CA GLU A 190 -9.63 2.06 -6.71
C GLU A 190 -8.57 3.01 -6.13
N VAL A 191 -7.89 2.61 -5.06
CA VAL A 191 -6.73 3.35 -4.52
C VAL A 191 -5.58 3.44 -5.52
N ILE A 192 -5.26 2.36 -6.24
CA ILE A 192 -4.21 2.39 -7.29
C ILE A 192 -4.57 3.39 -8.38
N VAL A 193 -5.83 3.43 -8.82
CA VAL A 193 -6.29 4.40 -9.82
C VAL A 193 -6.09 5.84 -9.31
N GLU A 194 -6.47 6.11 -8.06
CA GLU A 194 -6.32 7.44 -7.47
C GLU A 194 -4.84 7.85 -7.34
N ILE A 195 -3.97 6.94 -6.87
CA ILE A 195 -2.53 7.21 -6.80
C ILE A 195 -1.97 7.51 -8.19
N ASN A 196 -2.34 6.74 -9.21
CA ASN A 196 -1.85 6.96 -10.58
C ASN A 196 -2.24 8.36 -11.10
N ILE A 197 -3.48 8.81 -10.85
CA ILE A 197 -3.94 10.16 -11.18
C ILE A 197 -3.07 11.20 -10.49
N ILE A 198 -2.89 11.08 -9.17
CA ILE A 198 -2.10 12.03 -8.37
C ILE A 198 -0.65 12.11 -8.88
N LEU A 199 0.00 10.97 -9.12
CA LEU A 199 1.38 10.93 -9.59
C LEU A 199 1.53 11.55 -10.99
N THR A 200 0.57 11.28 -11.88
CA THR A 200 0.56 11.87 -13.24
C THR A 200 0.38 13.39 -13.20
N GLU A 201 -0.47 13.90 -12.31
CA GLU A 201 -0.66 15.34 -12.13
C GLU A 201 0.62 16.02 -11.63
N LEU A 202 1.32 15.41 -10.65
CA LEU A 202 2.59 15.90 -10.13
C LEU A 202 3.69 15.97 -11.21
N GLU A 203 3.76 14.98 -12.10
CA GLU A 203 4.72 14.98 -13.22
C GLU A 203 4.47 16.13 -14.21
N GLN A 204 3.20 16.44 -14.48
CA GLN A 204 2.82 17.53 -15.38
C GLN A 204 3.10 18.91 -14.79
N GLU A 205 3.03 19.07 -13.47
CA GLU A 205 3.35 20.33 -12.80
C GLU A 205 4.86 20.63 -12.80
N ASN A 206 5.69 19.60 -12.85
CA ASN A 206 7.15 19.70 -12.85
C ASN A 206 7.78 19.77 -14.27
N SER A 207 6.97 19.65 -15.34
CA SER A 207 7.40 19.68 -16.76
C SER A 207 7.21 21.05 -17.42
#